data_AF-A0A2V5ZTI3-F1
#
_entry.id   AF-A0A2V5ZTI3-F1
#
_cell.length_a   1.000
_cell.length_b   1.000
_cell.length_c   1.000
_cell.angle_alpha   90.00
_cell.angle_beta   90.00
_cell.angle_gamma   90.00
#
_symmetry.space_group_name_H-M   'P 1'
#
loop_
_entity.id
_entity.type
_entity.pdbx_description
1 polymer ?
#
loop_
_entity_poly.entity_id
_entity_poly.type
_entity_poly.pdbx_seq_one_letter_code
_entity_poly.pdbx_strand_id
1 'polypeptide(L)' 'TKKEALKKLAAMNVKIGYPDKWLDYSLLEIDRGPFVMNTLRSEKFAADRDLRKIGKPVDRTDWGMTPPTVNAYYQPTMNE' A
#
# COMPACT_ATOMS: atom_id res chain seq x y z
N THR A 1 -6.93 29.29 -3.46
CA THR A 1 -7.95 30.10 -4.16
C THR A 1 -8.96 29.17 -4.84
N LYS A 2 -10.14 29.65 -5.25
CA LYS A 2 -11.20 28.80 -5.86
C LYS A 2 -10.72 28.02 -7.10
N LYS A 3 -9.92 28.67 -7.96
CA LYS A 3 -9.37 28.06 -9.18
C LYS A 3 -8.49 26.83 -8.87
N GLU A 4 -7.54 26.97 -7.96
CA GLU A 4 -6.64 25.86 -7.59
C GLU A 4 -7.38 24.72 -6.87
N ALA A 5 -8.43 25.03 -6.12
CA ALA A 5 -9.27 24.00 -5.49
C ALA A 5 -9.98 23.14 -6.53
N LEU A 6 -10.57 23.76 -7.57
CA LEU A 6 -11.20 23.02 -8.68
C LEU A 6 -10.18 22.19 -9.46
N LYS A 7 -8.96 22.72 -9.67
CA LYS A 7 -7.87 21.98 -10.30
C LYS A 7 -7.48 20.73 -9.50
N LYS A 8 -7.39 20.84 -8.17
CA LYS A 8 -7.09 19.69 -7.29
C LYS A 8 -8.20 18.64 -7.34
N LEU A 9 -9.46 19.07 -7.28
CA LEU A 9 -10.61 18.17 -7.35
C LEU A 9 -10.63 17.39 -8.67
N ALA A 10 -10.40 18.07 -9.79
CA ALA A 10 -10.37 17.44 -11.11
C ALA A 10 -9.22 16.42 -11.30
N ALA A 11 -8.17 16.52 -10.48
CA ALA A 11 -7.02 15.62 -10.49
C ALA A 11 -7.10 14.52 -9.42
N MET A 12 -8.25 14.37 -8.73
CA MET A 12 -8.41 13.37 -7.69
C MET A 12 -8.56 11.97 -8.28
N ASN A 13 -7.79 11.01 -7.77
CA ASN A 13 -7.94 9.62 -8.13
C ASN A 13 -8.88 8.91 -7.13
N VAL A 14 -9.56 7.85 -7.54
CA VAL A 14 -10.55 7.16 -6.70
C VAL A 14 -10.26 5.66 -6.68
N LYS A 15 -10.14 5.10 -5.48
CA LYS A 15 -9.88 3.68 -5.21
C LYS A 15 -11.07 3.07 -4.48
N ILE A 16 -11.71 2.06 -5.09
CA ILE A 16 -12.96 1.46 -4.57
C ILE A 16 -12.80 -0.05 -4.41
N GLY A 17 -13.03 -0.54 -3.19
CA GLY A 17 -13.11 -1.98 -2.90
C GLY A 17 -11.74 -2.67 -2.75
N TYR A 18 -10.99 -2.84 -3.84
CA TYR A 18 -9.78 -3.69 -3.85
C TYR A 18 -8.73 -3.24 -4.89
N PRO A 19 -7.45 -3.65 -4.72
CA PRO A 19 -6.39 -3.28 -5.66
C PRO A 19 -6.46 -4.06 -6.98
N ASP A 20 -6.10 -3.40 -8.08
CA ASP A 20 -5.88 -4.06 -9.37
C ASP A 20 -4.66 -5.00 -9.35
N LYS A 21 -3.67 -4.67 -8.50
CA LYS A 21 -2.43 -5.43 -8.33
C LYS A 21 -2.25 -5.88 -6.88
N TRP A 22 -2.24 -7.19 -6.69
CA TRP A 22 -2.03 -7.80 -5.39
C TRP A 22 -0.55 -7.84 -5.01
N LEU A 23 -0.30 -7.83 -3.70
CA LEU A 23 1.04 -8.03 -3.16
C LEU A 23 1.49 -9.47 -3.43
N ASP A 24 2.68 -9.60 -4.01
CA ASP A 24 3.34 -10.88 -4.17
C ASP A 24 4.07 -11.29 -2.89
N TYR A 25 3.69 -12.45 -2.35
CA TYR A 25 4.25 -13.04 -1.14
C TYR A 25 5.20 -14.22 -1.45
N SER A 26 5.60 -14.41 -2.71
CA SER A 26 6.50 -15.50 -3.13
C SER A 26 7.82 -15.60 -2.34
N LEU A 27 8.29 -14.48 -1.79
CA LEU A 27 9.51 -14.41 -0.98
C LEU A 27 9.26 -14.52 0.53
N LEU A 28 8.01 -14.63 0.97
CA LEU A 28 7.67 -14.82 2.38
C LEU A 28 7.61 -16.31 2.70
N GLU A 29 8.58 -16.77 3.49
CA GLU A 29 8.61 -18.14 3.98
C GLU A 29 7.75 -18.31 5.24
N ILE A 30 6.84 -19.29 5.20
CA ILE A 30 6.00 -19.70 6.33
C ILE A 30 6.12 -21.22 6.51
N ASP A 31 6.33 -21.65 7.74
CA ASP A 31 6.39 -23.07 8.10
C ASP A 31 5.52 -23.37 9.34
N ARG A 32 5.41 -24.66 9.70
CA ARG A 32 4.69 -25.14 10.89
C ARG A 32 5.53 -25.11 12.18
N GLY A 33 6.67 -24.44 12.16
CA GLY A 33 7.56 -24.25 13.30
C GLY A 33 7.03 -23.21 14.30
N PRO A 34 7.91 -22.64 15.14
CA PRO A 34 7.50 -21.67 16.15
C PRO A 34 6.85 -20.43 15.53
N PHE A 35 5.69 -20.04 16.06
CA PHE A 35 4.93 -18.86 15.59
C PHE A 35 5.79 -17.60 15.51
N VAL A 36 6.65 -17.37 16.52
CA VAL A 36 7.53 -16.20 16.56
C VAL A 36 8.47 -16.11 15.35
N MET A 37 8.90 -17.25 14.80
CA MET A 37 9.76 -17.24 13.61
C MET A 37 8.99 -16.79 12.37
N ASN A 38 7.72 -17.18 12.21
CA ASN A 38 6.85 -16.66 11.15
C ASN A 38 6.61 -15.16 11.29
N THR A 39 6.44 -14.65 12.51
CA THR A 39 6.28 -13.22 12.76
C THR A 39 7.53 -12.44 12.34
N LEU A 40 8.71 -12.87 12.78
CA LEU A 40 9.98 -12.23 12.41
C LEU A 40 10.22 -12.26 10.89
N ARG A 41 9.91 -13.38 10.21
CA ARG A 41 9.99 -13.47 8.75
C ARG A 41 9.02 -12.50 8.05
N SER A 42 7.80 -12.36 8.57
CA SER A 42 6.80 -11.43 8.02
C SER A 42 7.20 -9.98 8.18
N GLU A 43 7.74 -9.59 9.34
CA GLU A 43 8.27 -8.25 9.60
C GLU A 43 9.45 -7.94 8.68
N LYS A 44 10.39 -8.87 8.54
CA LYS A 44 11.52 -8.74 7.62
C LYS A 44 11.05 -8.57 6.17
N PHE A 45 10.11 -9.38 5.72
CA PHE A 45 9.53 -9.27 4.36
C PHE A 45 8.92 -7.89 4.12
N ALA A 46 8.17 -7.35 5.09
CA ALA A 46 7.57 -6.01 4.99
C ALA A 46 8.66 -4.92 4.92
N ALA A 47 9.67 -4.99 5.78
CA ALA A 47 10.79 -4.05 5.78
C ALA A 47 11.57 -4.09 4.45
N ASP A 48 11.92 -5.28 3.97
CA ASP A 48 12.64 -5.46 2.71
C ASP A 48 11.80 -4.97 1.51
N ARG A 49 10.48 -5.11 1.55
CA ARG A 49 9.57 -4.55 0.53
C ARG A 49 9.63 -3.02 0.52
N ASP A 50 9.58 -2.38 1.68
CA ASP A 50 9.55 -0.93 1.78
C ASP A 50 10.93 -0.33 1.42
N LEU A 51 12.03 -0.96 1.85
CA LEU A 51 13.39 -0.58 1.42
C LEU A 51 13.57 -0.69 -0.10
N ARG A 52 12.97 -1.70 -0.73
CA ARG A 52 13.00 -1.87 -2.20
C ARG A 52 12.27 -0.77 -2.97
N LYS A 53 11.52 0.12 -2.31
CA LYS A 53 10.88 1.29 -2.95
C LYS A 53 11.86 2.47 -3.09
N ILE A 54 12.95 2.50 -2.33
CA ILE A 54 13.92 3.60 -2.36
C ILE A 54 14.58 3.70 -3.75
N GLY A 55 14.62 4.91 -4.31
CA GLY A 55 15.19 5.18 -5.63
C GLY A 55 14.33 4.73 -6.82
N LYS A 56 13.11 4.23 -6.58
CA LYS A 56 12.16 3.85 -7.64
C LYS A 56 11.03 4.88 -7.80
N PRO A 57 10.38 4.93 -8.97
CA PRO A 57 9.15 5.69 -9.14
C PRO A 57 8.07 5.29 -8.14
N VAL A 58 7.21 6.24 -7.77
CA VAL A 58 6.06 5.98 -6.90
C VAL A 58 5.06 5.08 -7.62
N ASP A 59 4.71 3.95 -7.00
CA ASP A 59 3.64 3.09 -7.47
C ASP A 59 2.28 3.68 -7.05
N ARG A 60 1.55 4.24 -8.02
CA ARG A 60 0.21 4.82 -7.76
C ARG A 60 -0.87 3.77 -7.57
N THR A 61 -0.58 2.49 -7.82
CA THR A 61 -1.52 1.38 -7.63
C THR A 61 -1.49 0.80 -6.22
N ASP A 62 -0.53 1.21 -5.38
CA ASP A 62 -0.38 0.73 -4.00
C ASP A 62 -1.50 1.23 -3.08
N TRP A 63 -1.93 0.43 -2.11
CA TRP A 63 -3.04 0.75 -1.19
C TRP A 63 -2.55 0.91 0.25
N GLY A 64 -3.11 1.90 0.95
CA GLY A 64 -2.81 2.14 2.37
C GLY A 64 -3.61 1.26 3.33
N MET A 65 -4.64 0.57 2.85
CA MET A 65 -5.51 -0.31 3.64
C MET A 65 -5.80 -1.59 2.87
N THR A 66 -6.06 -2.67 3.61
CA THR A 66 -6.52 -3.93 3.01
C THR A 66 -8.03 -3.87 2.74
N PRO A 67 -8.55 -4.57 1.71
CA PRO A 67 -9.98 -4.58 1.39
C PRO A 67 -10.95 -4.89 2.56
N PRO A 68 -10.65 -5.80 3.51
CA PRO A 68 -11.55 -6.08 4.64
C PRO A 68 -11.52 -5.00 5.75
N THR A 69 -10.71 -3.94 5.62
CA THR A 69 -10.64 -2.87 6.60
C THR A 69 -11.93 -2.04 6.57
N VAL A 70 -12.69 -2.00 7.66
CA VAL A 70 -13.89 -1.15 7.78
C VAL A 70 -13.47 0.28 8.11
N ASN A 71 -12.97 0.98 7.09
CA ASN A 71 -12.54 2.37 7.19
C ASN A 71 -12.44 3.01 5.78
N ALA A 72 -12.10 4.28 5.72
CA ALA A 72 -11.73 4.98 4.51
C ALA A 72 -10.54 5.94 4.80
N TYR A 73 -9.81 6.33 3.76
CA TYR A 73 -8.71 7.29 3.90
C TYR A 73 -8.61 8.22 2.70
N TYR A 74 -7.87 9.31 2.88
CA TYR A 74 -7.38 10.18 1.81
C TYR A 74 -5.85 10.30 1.95
N GLN A 75 -5.12 10.14 0.86
CA GLN A 75 -3.66 10.26 0.78
C GLN A 75 -3.27 11.56 0.04
N PRO A 76 -2.86 12.61 0.77
CA PRO A 76 -2.61 13.93 0.18
C PRO A 76 -1.50 13.96 -0.88
N THR A 77 -0.46 13.14 -0.71
CA THR A 77 0.68 13.08 -1.65
C THR A 77 0.29 12.47 -3.00
N MET A 78 -0.79 11.70 -3.03
CA MET A 78 -1.32 11.04 -4.23
C MET A 78 -2.59 11.71 -4.77
N ASN A 79 -3.22 12.54 -3.94
CA ASN A 79 -4.52 13.16 -4.19
C ASN A 79 -5.60 12.12 -4.50
N GLU A 80 -5.76 11.15 -3.60
CA GLU A 80 -6.70 10.03 -3.74
C GLU A 80 -7.30 9.61 -2.40
#